data_AF-A0A954AND8-F1
#
_entry.id   AF-A0A954AND8-F1
#
_cell.length_a   1.000
_cell.length_b   1.000
_cell.length_c   1.000
_cell.angle_alpha   90.00
_cell.angle_beta   90.00
_cell.angle_gamma   90.00
#
_symmetry.space_group_name_H-M   'P 1'
#
loop_
_entity.id
_entity.type
_entity.pdbx_description
1 polymer ?
#
loop_
_entity_poly.entity_id
_entity_poly.type
_entity_poly.pdbx_seq_one_letter_code
_entity_poly.pdbx_strand_id
1 'polypeptide(L)'
;MRLPLTLPSLSLMTLLCVSAAAAQNPAQAEKSNPGWLGVIVEGRRGEASKIVEVDAGSPAAHAGLAVGDVVRAVDGAEAGDVDAFLSKIAKKQAGARVVLTIERGSAKRDLPVILGERPDVAAARKAAEKAAAAKAAAAKATAAKAAAEKAAAAKASAEKAAAQKIAAAKAAAEKVAAEKVAAEKARAAEAAAREKARASAARAAAAAEAARKASESSAKQQAEQAARQSGQAFLGVTLDQRSGDDVAIAQVTPKSAAQNARLQPRDVVLEIDGKRVRTTEDVASHIRSKKPGDAVVLSILRDGKKIRIDATLGTRQGAVAARVPTAVDASGEQARLELERAREALARARASAAEAAAVKERSTKEEPKEPAPEREVERAAPKASEIAWGNELEAAVRNAKKSGKSVLVVFTAAWSGPCRMLLAGFERPEVARRLAAFEAVRIDVDEKEAIADAYDVDSIPYVLAIRPDGEKSSFTGYLGAKELAAWLDGVEPRAGKSKAGAQAKAPVAAVPQPRGVDEPSRASSDDIADLQKQLRELVEAQNRMREQLDHLLELARREGKR
;
A
#
# COMPACT_ATOMS: atom_id res chain seq x y z
N MET A 1 -31.97 -69.56 9.51
CA MET A 1 -32.92 -69.00 10.50
C MET A 1 -33.35 -67.61 10.06
N ARG A 2 -34.66 -67.32 10.07
CA ARG A 2 -35.35 -66.00 10.12
C ARG A 2 -34.83 -64.79 9.30
N LEU A 3 -35.59 -64.42 8.27
CA LEU A 3 -35.91 -63.00 7.94
C LEU A 3 -36.85 -62.41 9.04
N PRO A 4 -36.92 -61.08 9.23
CA PRO A 4 -37.82 -60.16 8.48
C PRO A 4 -37.12 -58.87 7.98
N LEU A 5 -37.44 -58.32 6.80
CA LEU A 5 -38.48 -57.30 6.51
C LEU A 5 -38.48 -56.03 7.39
N THR A 6 -38.29 -54.85 6.77
CA THR A 6 -39.32 -53.77 6.71
C THR A 6 -38.95 -52.65 5.71
N LEU A 7 -39.94 -52.23 4.92
CA LEU A 7 -40.00 -51.01 4.09
C LEU A 7 -40.92 -49.99 4.79
N PRO A 8 -40.80 -48.66 4.54
CA PRO A 8 -41.54 -47.99 3.44
C PRO A 8 -40.65 -47.01 2.64
N SER A 9 -40.91 -46.61 1.38
CA SER A 9 -42.12 -46.41 0.55
C SER A 9 -42.73 -44.98 0.61
N LEU A 10 -43.12 -44.48 -0.58
CA LEU A 10 -43.73 -43.18 -0.96
C LEU A 10 -42.83 -41.91 -0.93
N SER A 11 -42.97 -40.92 -1.85
CA SER A 11 -43.52 -40.92 -3.24
C SER A 11 -43.31 -39.54 -3.93
N LEU A 12 -42.74 -39.51 -5.15
CA LEU A 12 -43.09 -38.71 -6.38
C LEU A 12 -41.89 -38.78 -7.36
N MET A 13 -41.96 -39.31 -8.60
CA MET A 13 -42.74 -38.90 -9.78
C MET A 13 -42.61 -37.39 -10.09
N THR A 14 -42.29 -36.88 -11.29
CA THR A 14 -42.22 -37.40 -12.68
C THR A 14 -41.39 -36.38 -13.53
N LEU A 15 -40.90 -36.54 -14.77
CA LEU A 15 -40.93 -37.51 -15.89
C LEU A 15 -39.58 -37.29 -16.66
N LEU A 16 -38.89 -38.18 -17.39
CA LEU A 16 -39.24 -38.92 -18.61
C LEU A 16 -38.21 -40.06 -18.85
N CYS A 17 -38.67 -41.29 -19.05
CA CYS A 17 -37.89 -42.33 -19.74
C CYS A 17 -38.35 -42.41 -21.21
N VAL A 18 -37.45 -42.67 -22.17
CA VAL A 18 -37.64 -43.67 -23.25
C VAL A 18 -36.27 -44.07 -23.82
N SER A 19 -35.97 -45.36 -23.67
CA SER A 19 -35.18 -46.26 -24.54
C SER A 19 -34.00 -45.77 -25.39
N ALA A 20 -32.80 -46.27 -25.07
CA ALA A 20 -31.69 -46.42 -26.02
C ALA A 20 -30.86 -47.69 -25.75
N ALA A 21 -31.50 -48.87 -25.79
CA ALA A 21 -30.84 -50.17 -25.62
C ALA A 21 -31.31 -51.20 -26.67
N ALA A 22 -31.11 -50.89 -27.96
CA ALA A 22 -31.08 -51.85 -29.09
C ALA A 22 -30.84 -51.09 -30.42
N ALA A 23 -29.59 -50.72 -30.71
CA ALA A 23 -29.20 -50.24 -32.03
C ALA A 23 -27.86 -50.88 -32.40
N GLN A 24 -27.94 -52.06 -33.00
CA GLN A 24 -26.76 -52.81 -33.46
C GLN A 24 -26.07 -52.06 -34.60
N ASN A 25 -24.80 -51.74 -34.39
CA ASN A 25 -23.76 -51.46 -35.39
C ASN A 25 -24.23 -51.01 -36.80
N PRO A 26 -24.59 -49.72 -37.01
CA PRO A 26 -24.99 -49.23 -38.33
C PRO A 26 -23.87 -49.26 -39.38
N ALA A 27 -22.60 -49.47 -38.98
CA ALA A 27 -21.44 -49.49 -39.88
C ALA A 27 -21.28 -50.80 -40.69
N GLN A 28 -22.13 -51.82 -40.47
CA GLN A 28 -22.15 -53.04 -41.30
C GLN A 28 -23.24 -53.05 -42.39
N ALA A 29 -24.09 -52.01 -42.46
CA ALA A 29 -25.12 -51.89 -43.49
C ALA A 29 -24.59 -51.34 -44.85
N GLU A 30 -23.34 -50.87 -44.92
CA GLU A 30 -22.80 -50.17 -46.10
C GLU A 30 -22.25 -51.07 -47.24
N LYS A 31 -22.31 -52.41 -47.13
CA LYS A 31 -21.68 -53.32 -48.12
C LYS A 31 -22.56 -54.46 -48.67
N SER A 32 -23.86 -54.43 -48.45
CA SER A 32 -24.82 -55.27 -49.19
C SER A 32 -25.86 -54.42 -49.91
N ASN A 33 -25.70 -54.27 -51.22
CA ASN A 33 -26.80 -53.91 -52.13
C ASN A 33 -27.32 -55.22 -52.76
N PRO A 34 -28.20 -55.98 -52.07
CA PRO A 34 -28.62 -57.29 -52.53
C PRO A 34 -29.38 -57.17 -53.85
N GLY A 35 -29.08 -58.05 -54.79
CA GLY A 35 -29.71 -58.07 -56.10
C GLY A 35 -31.19 -58.37 -55.97
N TRP A 36 -32.03 -57.49 -56.50
CA TRP A 36 -33.47 -57.67 -56.58
C TRP A 36 -33.84 -58.19 -57.97
N LEU A 37 -34.75 -59.17 -58.02
CA LEU A 37 -35.26 -59.76 -59.26
C LEU A 37 -36.65 -59.22 -59.64
N GLY A 38 -37.47 -58.88 -58.64
CA GLY A 38 -38.84 -58.39 -58.80
C GLY A 38 -39.81 -59.44 -59.35
N VAL A 39 -39.92 -60.54 -58.61
CA VAL A 39 -40.89 -61.62 -58.81
C VAL A 39 -41.44 -62.03 -57.45
N ILE A 40 -42.70 -62.48 -57.44
CA ILE A 40 -43.26 -63.28 -56.35
C ILE A 40 -43.29 -64.73 -56.83
N VAL A 41 -42.77 -65.64 -56.00
CA VAL A 41 -42.72 -67.07 -56.27
C VAL A 41 -43.52 -67.84 -55.22
N GLU A 42 -44.14 -68.93 -55.68
CA GLU A 42 -44.85 -69.90 -54.86
C GLU A 42 -44.22 -71.29 -55.09
N GLY A 43 -44.18 -72.11 -54.04
CA GLY A 43 -43.74 -73.49 -54.11
C GLY A 43 -43.80 -74.14 -52.73
N ARG A 44 -44.10 -75.44 -52.66
CA ARG A 44 -43.94 -76.18 -51.41
C ARG A 44 -42.47 -76.50 -51.17
N ARG A 45 -42.14 -76.80 -49.91
CA ARG A 45 -40.79 -77.19 -49.50
C ARG A 45 -40.35 -78.45 -50.25
N GLY A 46 -39.26 -78.35 -51.02
CA GLY A 46 -38.77 -79.40 -51.92
C GLY A 46 -39.35 -79.41 -53.34
N GLU A 47 -40.31 -78.53 -53.66
CA GLU A 47 -40.80 -78.30 -55.01
C GLU A 47 -40.12 -77.07 -55.65
N ALA A 48 -40.01 -77.05 -56.98
CA ALA A 48 -39.36 -75.94 -57.69
C ALA A 48 -40.21 -74.65 -57.66
N SER A 49 -39.54 -73.51 -57.51
CA SER A 49 -40.18 -72.19 -57.39
C SER A 49 -40.94 -71.80 -58.67
N LYS A 50 -42.27 -71.66 -58.58
CA LYS A 50 -43.13 -71.16 -59.66
C LYS A 50 -43.36 -69.67 -59.52
N ILE A 51 -43.17 -68.90 -60.58
CA ILE A 51 -43.45 -67.46 -60.62
C ILE A 51 -44.97 -67.25 -60.67
N VAL A 52 -45.50 -66.54 -59.68
CA VAL A 52 -46.92 -66.16 -59.59
C VAL A 52 -47.16 -64.69 -59.92
N GLU A 53 -46.16 -63.84 -59.71
CA GLU A 53 -46.20 -62.41 -60.08
C GLU A 53 -44.83 -61.93 -60.56
N VAL A 54 -44.83 -60.95 -61.46
CA VAL A 54 -43.62 -60.28 -61.96
C VAL A 54 -43.85 -58.78 -61.85
N ASP A 55 -43.04 -58.09 -61.03
CA ASP A 55 -43.18 -56.67 -60.78
C ASP A 55 -42.97 -55.85 -62.07
N ALA A 56 -43.88 -54.90 -62.35
CA ALA A 56 -43.78 -54.07 -63.55
C ALA A 56 -42.49 -53.23 -63.54
N GLY A 57 -41.72 -53.30 -64.64
CA GLY A 57 -40.42 -52.63 -64.73
C GLY A 57 -39.28 -53.28 -63.95
N SER A 58 -39.48 -54.48 -63.39
CA SER A 58 -38.42 -55.21 -62.70
C SER A 58 -37.38 -55.82 -63.65
N PRO A 59 -36.21 -56.20 -63.14
CA PRO A 59 -35.26 -57.06 -63.84
C PRO A 59 -35.88 -58.31 -64.48
N ALA A 60 -36.81 -58.98 -63.79
CA ALA A 60 -37.49 -60.14 -64.32
C ALA A 60 -38.41 -59.82 -65.50
N ALA A 61 -39.17 -58.72 -65.42
CA ALA A 61 -40.01 -58.24 -66.51
C ALA A 61 -39.16 -57.93 -67.76
N HIS A 62 -38.03 -57.23 -67.58
CA HIS A 62 -37.10 -56.90 -68.67
C HIS A 62 -36.44 -58.12 -69.30
N ALA A 63 -36.21 -59.19 -68.53
CA ALA A 63 -35.65 -60.45 -69.03
C ALA A 63 -36.69 -61.42 -69.63
N GLY A 64 -37.97 -61.04 -69.66
CA GLY A 64 -39.03 -61.84 -70.26
C GLY A 64 -39.51 -63.03 -69.43
N LEU A 65 -39.26 -63.02 -68.11
CA LEU A 65 -39.95 -63.92 -67.17
C LEU A 65 -41.45 -63.61 -67.15
N ALA A 66 -42.26 -64.65 -67.05
CA ALA A 66 -43.71 -64.56 -67.08
C ALA A 66 -44.35 -65.34 -65.93
N VAL A 67 -45.57 -64.94 -65.56
CA VAL A 67 -46.41 -65.69 -64.62
C VAL A 67 -46.64 -67.10 -65.16
N GLY A 68 -46.40 -68.10 -64.31
CA GLY A 68 -46.47 -69.52 -64.65
C GLY A 68 -45.12 -70.19 -64.94
N ASP A 69 -44.03 -69.44 -65.11
CA ASP A 69 -42.68 -70.01 -65.27
C ASP A 69 -42.22 -70.75 -64.02
N VAL A 70 -41.64 -71.94 -64.17
CA VAL A 70 -41.05 -72.70 -63.06
C VAL A 70 -39.53 -72.61 -63.13
N VAL A 71 -38.90 -72.02 -62.12
CA VAL A 71 -37.44 -71.87 -62.05
C VAL A 71 -36.81 -73.19 -61.59
N ARG A 72 -35.98 -73.78 -62.45
CA ARG A 72 -35.27 -75.05 -62.21
C ARG A 72 -33.83 -74.86 -61.77
N ALA A 73 -33.14 -73.84 -62.27
CA ALA A 73 -31.76 -73.54 -61.86
C ALA A 73 -31.43 -72.04 -61.86
N VAL A 74 -30.42 -71.67 -61.08
CA VAL A 74 -29.82 -70.34 -60.96
C VAL A 74 -28.32 -70.49 -61.16
N ASP A 75 -27.75 -69.86 -62.19
CA ASP A 75 -26.37 -70.03 -62.64
C ASP A 75 -25.97 -71.51 -62.83
N GLY A 76 -26.88 -72.32 -63.36
CA GLY A 76 -26.70 -73.77 -63.56
C GLY A 76 -26.83 -74.63 -62.29
N ALA A 77 -26.93 -74.04 -61.10
CA ALA A 77 -27.19 -74.76 -59.86
C ALA A 77 -28.70 -74.87 -59.59
N GLU A 78 -29.20 -76.08 -59.30
CA GLU A 78 -30.63 -76.36 -59.07
C GLU A 78 -31.26 -75.36 -58.09
N ALA A 79 -32.38 -74.72 -58.46
CA ALA A 79 -32.95 -73.60 -57.73
C ALA A 79 -33.35 -73.99 -56.30
N GLY A 80 -33.94 -75.18 -56.15
CA GLY A 80 -34.49 -75.68 -54.90
C GLY A 80 -35.87 -75.11 -54.60
N ASP A 81 -36.22 -75.09 -53.32
CA ASP A 81 -37.42 -74.44 -52.82
C ASP A 81 -37.33 -72.91 -52.86
N VAL A 82 -38.44 -72.24 -52.51
CA VAL A 82 -38.58 -70.78 -52.53
C VAL A 82 -37.49 -70.09 -51.71
N ASP A 83 -37.19 -70.59 -50.51
CA ASP A 83 -36.19 -69.99 -49.62
C ASP A 83 -34.76 -70.16 -50.18
N ALA A 84 -34.44 -71.32 -50.75
CA ALA A 84 -33.16 -71.57 -51.41
C ALA A 84 -32.98 -70.69 -52.65
N PHE A 85 -34.02 -70.54 -53.47
CA PHE A 85 -34.03 -69.67 -54.65
C PHE A 85 -33.82 -68.20 -54.26
N LEU A 86 -34.66 -67.66 -53.37
CA LEU A 86 -34.56 -66.26 -52.93
C LEU A 86 -33.21 -65.97 -52.24
N SER A 87 -32.71 -66.91 -51.43
CA SER A 87 -31.39 -66.80 -50.80
C SER A 87 -30.22 -66.78 -51.80
N LYS A 88 -30.34 -67.45 -52.95
CA LYS A 88 -29.32 -67.41 -54.01
C LYS A 88 -29.30 -66.07 -54.73
N ILE A 89 -30.48 -65.50 -55.01
CA ILE A 89 -30.63 -64.18 -55.62
C ILE A 89 -30.14 -63.08 -54.67
N ALA A 90 -30.56 -63.09 -53.40
CA ALA A 90 -30.20 -62.07 -52.41
C ALA A 90 -28.70 -62.04 -52.04
N LYS A 91 -27.96 -63.14 -52.25
CA LYS A 91 -26.50 -63.20 -52.08
C LYS A 91 -25.71 -62.54 -53.21
N LYS A 92 -26.33 -62.31 -54.37
CA LYS A 92 -25.74 -61.56 -55.48
C LYS A 92 -25.94 -60.07 -55.23
N GLN A 93 -25.16 -59.23 -55.91
CA GLN A 93 -25.31 -57.77 -55.84
C GLN A 93 -26.23 -57.24 -56.93
N ALA A 94 -26.85 -56.09 -56.71
CA ALA A 94 -27.46 -55.30 -57.77
C ALA A 94 -26.44 -55.02 -58.89
N GLY A 95 -26.85 -55.14 -60.15
CA GLY A 95 -25.98 -55.12 -61.33
C GLY A 95 -25.37 -56.47 -61.73
N ALA A 96 -25.46 -57.51 -60.87
CA ALA A 96 -24.95 -58.83 -61.23
C ALA A 96 -25.84 -59.53 -62.27
N ARG A 97 -25.21 -60.11 -63.30
CA ARG A 97 -25.87 -61.00 -64.26
C ARG A 97 -26.01 -62.40 -63.67
N VAL A 98 -27.21 -62.96 -63.75
CA VAL A 98 -27.59 -64.29 -63.28
C VAL A 98 -28.33 -65.02 -64.41
N VAL A 99 -28.07 -66.30 -64.64
CA VAL A 99 -28.77 -67.10 -65.65
C VAL A 99 -29.82 -67.98 -64.96
N LEU A 100 -31.09 -67.84 -65.34
CA LEU A 100 -32.19 -68.61 -64.80
C LEU A 100 -32.66 -69.66 -65.80
N THR A 101 -32.49 -70.95 -65.49
CA THR A 101 -33.09 -72.03 -66.25
C THR A 101 -34.55 -72.15 -65.81
N ILE A 102 -35.47 -71.73 -66.67
CA ILE A 102 -36.92 -71.85 -66.44
C ILE A 102 -37.53 -72.97 -67.28
N GLU A 103 -38.72 -73.41 -66.88
CA GLU A 103 -39.59 -74.31 -67.63
C GLU A 103 -40.93 -73.62 -67.88
N ARG A 104 -41.29 -73.46 -69.16
CA ARG A 104 -42.54 -72.83 -69.63
C ARG A 104 -43.29 -73.82 -70.52
N GLY A 105 -44.38 -74.40 -70.02
CA GLY A 105 -44.98 -75.58 -70.64
C GLY A 105 -44.05 -76.78 -70.52
N SER A 106 -43.72 -77.43 -71.65
CA SER A 106 -42.78 -78.56 -71.69
C SER A 106 -41.35 -78.19 -72.12
N ALA A 107 -41.06 -76.90 -72.32
CA ALA A 107 -39.78 -76.42 -72.82
C ALA A 107 -38.94 -75.76 -71.72
N LYS A 108 -37.69 -76.20 -71.56
CA LYS A 108 -36.68 -75.54 -70.71
C LYS A 108 -36.00 -74.42 -71.50
N ARG A 109 -35.70 -73.28 -70.85
CA ARG A 109 -35.06 -72.10 -71.44
C ARG A 109 -34.13 -71.45 -70.42
N ASP A 110 -32.95 -71.03 -70.86
CA ASP A 110 -32.02 -70.24 -70.05
C ASP A 110 -32.23 -68.75 -70.32
N LEU A 111 -32.62 -68.00 -69.29
CA LEU A 111 -32.86 -66.56 -69.34
C LEU A 111 -31.78 -65.80 -68.55
N PRO A 112 -30.89 -65.02 -69.21
CA PRO A 112 -29.97 -64.13 -68.52
C PRO A 112 -30.71 -62.90 -68.00
N VAL A 113 -30.68 -62.69 -66.69
CA VAL A 113 -31.25 -61.54 -65.99
C VAL A 113 -30.15 -60.71 -65.34
N ILE A 114 -30.25 -59.38 -65.36
CA ILE A 114 -29.36 -58.48 -64.62
C ILE A 114 -30.12 -57.98 -63.40
N LEU A 115 -29.71 -58.39 -62.20
CA LEU A 115 -30.42 -58.01 -60.97
C LEU A 115 -30.37 -56.48 -60.75
N GLY A 116 -31.44 -55.93 -60.21
CA GLY A 116 -31.58 -54.49 -59.96
C GLY A 116 -31.32 -54.13 -58.50
N GLU A 117 -31.27 -52.82 -58.22
CA GLU A 117 -31.38 -52.30 -56.84
C GLU A 117 -32.86 -52.23 -56.46
N ARG A 118 -33.20 -52.61 -55.22
CA ARG A 118 -34.58 -52.59 -54.74
C ARG A 118 -35.05 -51.13 -54.54
N PRO A 119 -36.23 -50.71 -55.05
CA PRO A 119 -36.61 -49.28 -55.08
C PRO A 119 -36.66 -48.57 -53.71
N ASP A 120 -37.05 -49.29 -52.65
CA ASP A 120 -37.11 -48.78 -51.28
C ASP A 120 -35.72 -48.56 -50.66
N VAL A 121 -34.77 -49.47 -50.92
CA VAL A 121 -33.37 -49.34 -50.50
C VAL A 121 -32.70 -48.12 -51.17
N ALA A 122 -32.93 -47.95 -52.48
CA ALA A 122 -32.43 -46.80 -53.23
C ALA A 122 -32.95 -45.45 -52.69
N ALA A 123 -34.22 -45.40 -52.26
CA ALA A 123 -34.82 -44.22 -51.66
C ALA A 123 -34.25 -43.91 -50.26
N ALA A 124 -34.11 -44.93 -49.41
CA ALA A 124 -33.57 -44.79 -48.05
C ALA A 124 -32.13 -44.26 -48.06
N ARG A 125 -31.27 -44.78 -48.95
CA ARG A 125 -29.88 -44.32 -49.11
C ARG A 125 -29.78 -42.84 -49.46
N LYS A 126 -30.56 -42.39 -50.46
CA LYS A 126 -30.58 -40.98 -50.90
C LYS A 126 -31.06 -40.03 -49.79
N ALA A 127 -31.98 -40.48 -48.95
CA ALA A 127 -32.44 -39.71 -47.79
C ALA A 127 -31.35 -39.57 -46.71
N ALA A 128 -30.63 -40.66 -46.41
CA ALA A 128 -29.54 -40.66 -45.42
C ALA A 128 -28.37 -39.75 -45.84
N GLU A 129 -27.95 -39.82 -47.10
CA GLU A 129 -26.86 -38.99 -47.66
C GLU A 129 -27.19 -37.49 -47.57
N LYS A 130 -28.42 -37.10 -47.92
CA LYS A 130 -28.91 -35.72 -47.80
C LYS A 130 -28.95 -35.23 -46.35
N ALA A 131 -29.32 -36.10 -45.40
CA ALA A 131 -29.34 -35.76 -43.98
C ALA A 131 -27.94 -35.58 -43.38
N ALA A 132 -26.95 -36.38 -43.81
CA ALA A 132 -25.56 -36.26 -43.39
C ALA A 132 -24.93 -34.93 -43.88
N ALA A 133 -25.13 -34.60 -45.16
CA ALA A 133 -24.65 -33.35 -45.74
C ALA A 133 -25.22 -32.09 -45.03
N ALA A 134 -26.51 -32.12 -44.68
CA ALA A 134 -27.15 -31.03 -43.95
C ALA A 134 -26.56 -30.80 -42.55
N LYS A 135 -26.28 -31.89 -41.79
CA LYS A 135 -25.64 -31.80 -40.48
C LYS A 135 -24.21 -31.23 -40.55
N ALA A 136 -23.43 -31.65 -41.55
CA ALA A 136 -22.07 -31.15 -41.74
C ALA A 136 -22.03 -29.64 -42.06
N ALA A 137 -22.96 -29.15 -42.88
CA ALA A 137 -23.07 -27.72 -43.19
C ALA A 137 -23.44 -26.88 -41.96
N ALA A 138 -24.40 -27.34 -41.15
CA ALA A 138 -24.83 -26.65 -39.94
C ALA A 138 -23.70 -26.50 -38.90
N ALA A 139 -22.91 -27.56 -38.67
CA ALA A 139 -21.79 -27.53 -37.74
C ALA A 139 -20.66 -26.57 -38.17
N LYS A 140 -20.43 -26.41 -39.48
CA LYS A 140 -19.43 -25.49 -40.01
C LYS A 140 -19.84 -24.02 -39.83
N ALA A 141 -21.14 -23.72 -39.93
CA ALA A 141 -21.68 -22.37 -39.75
C ALA A 141 -21.61 -21.89 -38.28
N THR A 142 -21.91 -22.77 -37.31
CA THR A 142 -21.82 -22.42 -35.88
C THR A 142 -20.37 -22.19 -35.43
N ALA A 143 -19.43 -23.02 -35.89
CA ALA A 143 -18.00 -22.85 -35.61
C ALA A 143 -17.45 -21.52 -36.15
N ALA A 144 -17.84 -21.12 -37.36
CA ALA A 144 -17.42 -19.84 -37.95
C ALA A 144 -17.92 -18.62 -37.17
N LYS A 145 -19.18 -18.65 -36.67
CA LYS A 145 -19.75 -17.57 -35.86
C LYS A 145 -19.01 -17.40 -34.53
N ALA A 146 -18.72 -18.49 -33.82
CA ALA A 146 -17.98 -18.46 -32.56
C ALA A 146 -16.54 -17.92 -32.70
N ALA A 147 -15.87 -18.22 -33.83
CA ALA A 147 -14.54 -17.69 -34.12
C ALA A 147 -14.53 -16.16 -34.33
N ALA A 148 -15.52 -15.63 -35.05
CA ALA A 148 -15.65 -14.20 -35.31
C ALA A 148 -15.92 -13.38 -34.03
N GLU A 149 -16.79 -13.90 -33.15
CA GLU A 149 -17.16 -13.26 -31.89
C GLU A 149 -15.97 -13.18 -30.91
N LYS A 150 -15.15 -14.25 -30.84
CA LYS A 150 -13.90 -14.27 -30.04
C LYS A 150 -12.84 -13.29 -30.57
N ALA A 151 -12.76 -13.10 -31.90
CA ALA A 151 -11.84 -12.14 -32.51
C ALA A 151 -12.24 -10.68 -32.21
N ALA A 152 -13.54 -10.37 -32.22
CA ALA A 152 -14.06 -9.05 -31.86
C ALA A 152 -13.74 -8.68 -30.40
N ALA A 153 -13.95 -9.62 -29.47
CA ALA A 153 -13.66 -9.43 -28.04
C ALA A 153 -12.15 -9.17 -27.77
N ALA A 154 -11.26 -9.85 -28.51
CA ALA A 154 -9.81 -9.64 -28.39
C ALA A 154 -9.35 -8.27 -28.89
N LYS A 155 -9.99 -7.72 -29.92
CA LYS A 155 -9.67 -6.37 -30.41
C LYS A 155 -10.09 -5.28 -29.42
N ALA A 156 -11.29 -5.40 -28.84
CA ALA A 156 -11.81 -4.43 -27.87
C ALA A 156 -10.98 -4.36 -26.57
N SER A 157 -10.46 -5.50 -26.09
CA SER A 157 -9.59 -5.53 -24.90
C SER A 157 -8.21 -4.93 -25.16
N ALA A 158 -7.66 -5.09 -26.37
CA ALA A 158 -6.39 -4.47 -26.77
C ALA A 158 -6.48 -2.94 -26.85
N GLU A 159 -7.55 -2.39 -27.44
CA GLU A 159 -7.76 -0.93 -27.52
C GLU A 159 -7.95 -0.30 -26.14
N LYS A 160 -8.70 -0.96 -25.23
CA LYS A 160 -8.86 -0.51 -23.84
C LYS A 160 -7.53 -0.51 -23.06
N ALA A 161 -6.69 -1.51 -23.26
CA ALA A 161 -5.36 -1.59 -22.63
C ALA A 161 -4.39 -0.52 -23.17
N ALA A 162 -4.49 -0.15 -24.44
CA ALA A 162 -3.71 0.95 -25.03
C ALA A 162 -4.12 2.31 -24.43
N ALA A 163 -5.42 2.59 -24.33
CA ALA A 163 -5.94 3.82 -23.75
C ALA A 163 -5.52 4.00 -22.27
N GLN A 164 -5.57 2.93 -21.47
CA GLN A 164 -5.14 2.96 -20.07
C GLN A 164 -3.65 3.28 -19.90
N LYS A 165 -2.76 2.78 -20.77
CA LYS A 165 -1.33 3.10 -20.74
C LYS A 165 -1.05 4.58 -21.04
N ILE A 166 -1.79 5.17 -21.98
CA ILE A 166 -1.67 6.60 -22.32
C ILE A 166 -2.14 7.48 -21.15
N ALA A 167 -3.26 7.11 -20.51
CA ALA A 167 -3.76 7.82 -19.33
C ALA A 167 -2.78 7.74 -18.14
N ALA A 168 -2.22 6.56 -17.86
CA ALA A 168 -1.22 6.38 -16.80
C ALA A 168 0.06 7.18 -17.04
N ALA A 169 0.56 7.23 -18.29
CA ALA A 169 1.73 8.02 -18.64
C ALA A 169 1.50 9.54 -18.45
N LYS A 170 0.30 10.04 -18.80
CA LYS A 170 -0.07 11.44 -18.60
C LYS A 170 -0.14 11.80 -17.10
N ALA A 171 -0.79 10.97 -16.28
CA ALA A 171 -0.87 11.19 -14.84
C ALA A 171 0.51 11.17 -14.15
N ALA A 172 1.42 10.29 -14.60
CA ALA A 172 2.79 10.25 -14.09
C ALA A 172 3.58 11.54 -14.43
N ALA A 173 3.43 12.06 -15.65
CA ALA A 173 4.09 13.30 -16.06
C ALA A 173 3.57 14.52 -15.27
N GLU A 174 2.27 14.58 -15.00
CA GLU A 174 1.63 15.66 -14.25
C GLU A 174 2.04 15.65 -12.77
N LYS A 175 2.19 14.47 -12.16
CA LYS A 175 2.75 14.30 -10.80
C LYS A 175 4.19 14.83 -10.71
N VAL A 176 5.06 14.48 -11.67
CA VAL A 176 6.46 14.95 -11.72
C VAL A 176 6.55 16.47 -11.91
N ALA A 177 5.62 17.08 -12.65
CA ALA A 177 5.53 18.53 -12.77
C ALA A 177 5.11 19.19 -11.44
N ALA A 178 4.11 18.64 -10.75
CA ALA A 178 3.65 19.14 -9.45
C ALA A 178 4.74 19.05 -8.37
N GLU A 179 5.48 17.94 -8.29
CA GLU A 179 6.59 17.75 -7.35
C GLU A 179 7.73 18.76 -7.58
N LYS A 180 8.05 19.08 -8.85
CA LYS A 180 9.05 20.13 -9.17
C LYS A 180 8.61 21.52 -8.68
N VAL A 181 7.36 21.90 -8.93
CA VAL A 181 6.81 23.20 -8.47
C VAL A 181 6.75 23.27 -6.94
N ALA A 182 6.43 22.17 -6.26
CA ALA A 182 6.47 22.09 -4.80
C ALA A 182 7.90 22.25 -4.25
N ALA A 183 8.89 21.57 -4.85
CA ALA A 183 10.29 21.66 -4.46
C ALA A 183 10.88 23.06 -4.66
N GLU A 184 10.48 23.77 -5.71
CA GLU A 184 10.91 25.15 -5.97
C GLU A 184 10.31 26.13 -4.95
N LYS A 185 9.02 26.03 -4.65
CA LYS A 185 8.36 26.83 -3.59
C LYS A 185 8.98 26.58 -2.21
N ALA A 186 9.33 25.33 -1.88
CA ALA A 186 10.01 25.00 -0.63
C ALA A 186 11.39 25.67 -0.52
N ARG A 187 12.18 25.67 -1.61
CA ARG A 187 13.49 26.35 -1.66
C ARG A 187 13.36 27.87 -1.50
N ALA A 188 12.36 28.48 -2.13
CA ALA A 188 12.08 29.91 -1.98
C ALA A 188 11.68 30.29 -0.54
N ALA A 189 10.85 29.46 0.11
CA ALA A 189 10.48 29.66 1.52
C ALA A 189 11.69 29.52 2.47
N GLU A 190 12.57 28.54 2.24
CA GLU A 190 13.79 28.36 3.04
C GLU A 190 14.76 29.54 2.89
N ALA A 191 14.91 30.09 1.67
CA ALA A 191 15.72 31.29 1.43
C ALA A 191 15.19 32.52 2.18
N ALA A 192 13.88 32.79 2.08
CA ALA A 192 13.25 33.91 2.77
C ALA A 192 13.32 33.79 4.32
N ALA A 193 13.25 32.56 4.85
CA ALA A 193 13.43 32.32 6.28
C ALA A 193 14.88 32.61 6.74
N ARG A 194 15.88 32.19 5.96
CA ARG A 194 17.30 32.47 6.22
C ARG A 194 17.62 33.97 6.18
N GLU A 195 17.02 34.72 5.27
CA GLU A 195 17.17 36.18 5.19
C GLU A 195 16.57 36.87 6.43
N LYS A 196 15.34 36.53 6.82
CA LYS A 196 14.71 37.05 8.04
C LYS A 196 15.52 36.73 9.31
N ALA A 197 16.09 35.52 9.40
CA ALA A 197 16.95 35.13 10.52
C ALA A 197 18.29 35.91 10.55
N ARG A 198 18.87 36.25 9.39
CA ARG A 198 20.04 37.14 9.31
C ARG A 198 19.70 38.56 9.74
N ALA A 199 18.55 39.08 9.30
CA ALA A 199 18.08 40.41 9.66
C ALA A 199 17.78 40.55 11.17
N SER A 200 17.20 39.53 11.81
CA SER A 200 17.00 39.53 13.27
C SER A 200 18.31 39.41 14.05
N ALA A 201 19.24 38.55 13.61
CA ALA A 201 20.56 38.43 14.21
C ALA A 201 21.38 39.74 14.12
N ALA A 202 21.33 40.44 12.98
CA ALA A 202 21.99 41.74 12.81
C ALA A 202 21.42 42.81 13.75
N ARG A 203 20.08 42.85 13.92
CA ARG A 203 19.43 43.77 14.87
C ARG A 203 19.80 43.45 16.33
N ALA A 204 19.88 42.18 16.69
CA ALA A 204 20.31 41.76 18.02
C ALA A 204 21.77 42.14 18.31
N ALA A 205 22.67 41.97 17.35
CA ALA A 205 24.07 42.39 17.46
C ALA A 205 24.20 43.91 17.64
N ALA A 206 23.48 44.70 16.84
CA ALA A 206 23.48 46.16 16.96
C ALA A 206 22.93 46.64 18.32
N ALA A 207 21.88 46.00 18.84
CA ALA A 207 21.33 46.30 20.16
C ALA A 207 22.32 45.97 21.30
N ALA A 208 23.04 44.85 21.21
CA ALA A 208 24.07 44.48 22.19
C ALA A 208 25.27 45.46 22.18
N GLU A 209 25.69 45.92 21.00
CA GLU A 209 26.76 46.92 20.89
C GLU A 209 26.33 48.29 21.45
N ALA A 210 25.09 48.71 21.18
CA ALA A 210 24.53 49.94 21.75
C ALA A 210 24.44 49.88 23.29
N ALA A 211 24.00 48.76 23.86
CA ALA A 211 23.93 48.56 25.30
C ALA A 211 25.32 48.63 25.97
N ARG A 212 26.36 48.06 25.31
CA ARG A 212 27.74 48.15 25.79
C ARG A 212 28.28 49.58 25.75
N LYS A 213 28.07 50.31 24.65
CA LYS A 213 28.48 51.72 24.54
C LYS A 213 27.78 52.60 25.58
N ALA A 214 26.51 52.31 25.89
CA ALA A 214 25.78 52.99 26.94
C ALA A 214 26.40 52.74 28.33
N SER A 215 26.70 51.49 28.71
CA SER A 215 27.29 51.19 30.01
C SER A 215 28.70 51.77 30.19
N GLU A 216 29.54 51.72 29.15
CA GLU A 216 30.86 52.36 29.13
C GLU A 216 30.75 53.89 29.30
N SER A 217 29.74 54.53 28.69
CA SER A 217 29.50 55.97 28.84
C SER A 217 29.02 56.36 30.26
N SER A 218 28.11 55.58 30.85
CA SER A 218 27.58 55.81 32.21
C SER A 218 28.66 55.61 33.27
N ALA A 219 29.51 54.59 33.13
CA ALA A 219 30.64 54.36 34.03
C ALA A 219 31.63 55.54 34.01
N LYS A 220 31.90 56.11 32.82
CA LYS A 220 32.76 57.29 32.68
C LYS A 220 32.16 58.54 33.34
N GLN A 221 30.85 58.78 33.17
CA GLN A 221 30.14 59.90 33.81
C GLN A 221 30.13 59.77 35.35
N GLN A 222 29.90 58.56 35.88
CA GLN A 222 29.93 58.30 37.32
C GLN A 222 31.34 58.51 37.91
N ALA A 223 32.39 58.06 37.22
CA ALA A 223 33.78 58.30 37.62
C ALA A 223 34.13 59.80 37.63
N GLU A 224 33.67 60.56 36.64
CA GLU A 224 33.90 62.01 36.57
C GLU A 224 33.14 62.77 37.67
N GLN A 225 31.90 62.39 37.97
CA GLN A 225 31.17 62.95 39.12
C GLN A 225 31.86 62.63 40.46
N ALA A 226 32.36 61.41 40.64
CA ALA A 226 33.11 61.03 41.83
C ALA A 226 34.40 61.85 41.98
N ALA A 227 35.15 62.07 40.89
CA ALA A 227 36.36 62.90 40.88
C ALA A 227 36.09 64.38 41.22
N ARG A 228 34.98 64.95 40.73
CA ARG A 228 34.55 66.32 41.07
C ARG A 228 34.20 66.47 42.56
N GLN A 229 33.78 65.40 43.23
CA GLN A 229 33.41 65.39 44.65
C GLN A 229 34.56 65.08 45.61
N SER A 230 35.68 64.50 45.14
CA SER A 230 36.83 64.15 45.99
C SER A 230 37.81 65.30 46.23
N GLY A 231 37.84 66.30 45.35
CA GLY A 231 38.78 67.44 45.43
C GLY A 231 38.37 68.60 46.35
N GLN A 232 37.19 68.56 46.96
CA GLN A 232 36.68 69.63 47.81
C GLN A 232 37.16 69.50 49.27
N ALA A 233 37.41 70.64 49.92
CA ALA A 233 37.80 70.68 51.31
C ALA A 233 36.66 70.20 52.23
N PHE A 234 37.02 69.43 53.27
CA PHE A 234 36.08 68.70 54.10
C PHE A 234 36.39 68.90 55.58
N LEU A 235 35.53 69.64 56.27
CA LEU A 235 35.59 69.79 57.74
C LEU A 235 35.05 68.53 58.45
N GLY A 236 33.99 67.91 57.90
CA GLY A 236 33.42 66.67 58.43
C GLY A 236 32.49 66.85 59.63
N VAL A 237 31.71 67.92 59.65
CA VAL A 237 30.58 68.12 60.56
C VAL A 237 29.25 67.91 59.83
N THR A 238 28.27 67.36 60.54
CA THR A 238 26.84 67.51 60.22
C THR A 238 26.34 68.69 61.02
N LEU A 239 25.78 69.69 60.35
CA LEU A 239 25.25 70.90 60.98
C LEU A 239 23.73 70.82 61.09
N ASP A 240 23.19 71.47 62.11
CA ASP A 240 21.77 71.63 62.39
C ASP A 240 21.46 73.11 62.59
N GLN A 241 20.44 73.60 61.89
CA GLN A 241 20.01 75.00 61.96
C GLN A 241 18.99 75.11 63.11
N ARG A 242 19.37 75.75 64.21
CA ARG A 242 18.42 76.00 65.30
C ARG A 242 17.61 77.26 65.03
N SER A 243 16.50 77.41 65.74
CA SER A 243 15.67 78.61 65.68
C SER A 243 16.48 79.84 66.10
N GLY A 244 16.63 80.80 65.19
CA GLY A 244 17.57 81.93 65.31
C GLY A 244 18.72 81.82 64.29
N ASP A 245 19.65 82.76 64.31
CA ASP A 245 20.86 82.76 63.46
C ASP A 245 21.92 81.72 63.93
N ASP A 246 21.51 80.68 64.65
CA ASP A 246 22.41 79.79 65.40
C ASP A 246 22.63 78.45 64.68
N VAL A 247 23.87 78.22 64.22
CA VAL A 247 24.28 77.00 63.53
C VAL A 247 24.98 76.05 64.51
N ALA A 248 24.34 74.94 64.86
CA ALA A 248 24.88 73.95 65.79
C ALA A 248 25.55 72.78 65.06
N ILE A 249 26.61 72.22 65.64
CA ILE A 249 27.19 70.95 65.21
C ILE A 249 26.31 69.81 65.75
N ALA A 250 25.60 69.11 64.88
CA ALA A 250 24.80 67.95 65.25
C ALA A 250 25.66 66.71 65.48
N GLN A 251 26.60 66.46 64.58
CA GLN A 251 27.52 65.31 64.63
C GLN A 251 28.89 65.68 64.06
N VAL A 252 29.92 64.98 64.53
CA VAL A 252 31.28 65.08 64.02
C VAL A 252 31.64 63.74 63.39
N THR A 253 32.06 63.74 62.13
CA THR A 253 32.43 62.53 61.39
C THR A 253 33.74 61.96 61.96
N PRO A 254 33.84 60.65 62.24
CA PRO A 254 35.10 60.06 62.68
C PRO A 254 36.24 60.27 61.68
N LYS A 255 37.47 60.46 62.19
CA LYS A 255 38.70 60.74 61.42
C LYS A 255 38.63 62.01 60.54
N SER A 256 37.72 62.93 60.82
CA SER A 256 37.60 64.20 60.12
C SER A 256 38.48 65.31 60.70
N ALA A 257 38.67 66.38 59.91
CA ALA A 257 39.27 67.63 60.34
C ALA A 257 38.63 68.20 61.62
N ALA A 258 37.29 68.16 61.72
CA ALA A 258 36.56 68.60 62.89
C ALA A 258 36.84 67.78 64.15
N GLN A 259 36.96 66.45 64.01
CA GLN A 259 37.32 65.60 65.14
C GLN A 259 38.75 65.89 65.61
N ASN A 260 39.69 66.05 64.68
CA ASN A 260 41.08 66.40 64.97
C ASN A 260 41.19 67.78 65.65
N ALA A 261 40.37 68.75 65.22
CA ALA A 261 40.22 70.07 65.82
C ALA A 261 39.47 70.08 67.16
N ARG A 262 38.98 68.92 67.65
CA ARG A 262 38.22 68.78 68.91
C ARG A 262 36.92 69.60 68.94
N LEU A 263 36.31 69.81 67.77
CA LEU A 263 34.91 70.20 67.69
C LEU A 263 34.04 69.08 68.26
N GLN A 264 32.93 69.45 68.89
CA GLN A 264 32.04 68.56 69.61
C GLN A 264 30.60 68.75 69.14
N PRO A 265 29.75 67.71 69.21
CA PRO A 265 28.31 67.88 69.10
C PRO A 265 27.81 68.92 70.10
N ARG A 266 26.82 69.72 69.69
CA ARG A 266 26.19 70.84 70.41
C ARG A 266 27.00 72.14 70.48
N ASP A 267 28.24 72.19 69.98
CA ASP A 267 28.94 73.46 69.71
C ASP A 267 28.12 74.33 68.75
N VAL A 268 27.97 75.62 69.03
CA VAL A 268 27.33 76.58 68.11
C VAL A 268 28.41 77.39 67.41
N VAL A 269 28.44 77.39 66.07
CA VAL A 269 29.42 78.13 65.26
C VAL A 269 28.97 79.58 65.09
N LEU A 270 29.74 80.51 65.64
CA LEU A 270 29.45 81.95 65.61
C LEU A 270 30.18 82.65 64.46
N GLU A 271 31.47 82.33 64.26
CA GLU A 271 32.30 82.91 63.19
C GLU A 271 33.22 81.86 62.58
N ILE A 272 33.58 82.06 61.31
CA ILE A 272 34.61 81.30 60.59
C ILE A 272 35.55 82.30 59.89
N ASP A 273 36.86 82.20 60.15
CA ASP A 273 37.89 83.16 59.74
C ASP A 273 37.49 84.62 60.03
N GLY A 274 36.84 84.85 61.18
CA GLY A 274 36.33 86.16 61.61
C GLY A 274 35.03 86.65 60.92
N LYS A 275 34.49 85.91 59.94
CA LYS A 275 33.19 86.21 59.34
C LYS A 275 32.07 85.60 60.18
N ARG A 276 31.05 86.38 60.55
CA ARG A 276 29.89 85.87 61.28
C ARG A 276 29.10 84.88 60.42
N VAL A 277 28.79 83.72 61.00
CA VAL A 277 27.92 82.69 60.44
C VAL A 277 26.49 82.93 60.95
N ARG A 278 25.49 82.69 60.09
CA ARG A 278 24.06 82.64 60.48
C ARG A 278 23.34 81.41 59.96
N THR A 279 23.81 80.84 58.85
CA THR A 279 23.20 79.69 58.18
C THR A 279 24.18 78.54 57.98
N THR A 280 23.64 77.32 57.89
CA THR A 280 24.42 76.12 57.55
C THR A 280 25.13 76.24 56.18
N GLU A 281 24.56 76.98 55.23
CA GLU A 281 25.18 77.23 53.92
C GLU A 281 26.30 78.28 53.97
N ASP A 282 26.31 79.21 54.93
CA ASP A 282 27.48 80.09 55.16
C ASP A 282 28.71 79.25 55.54
N VAL A 283 28.52 78.27 56.43
CA VAL A 283 29.57 77.33 56.82
C VAL A 283 29.99 76.47 55.64
N ALA A 284 29.03 75.89 54.92
CA ALA A 284 29.32 74.99 53.80
C ALA A 284 30.00 75.72 52.63
N SER A 285 29.55 76.91 52.27
CA SER A 285 30.15 77.72 51.20
C SER A 285 31.55 78.23 51.56
N HIS A 286 31.78 78.69 52.80
CA HIS A 286 33.11 79.11 53.23
C HIS A 286 34.09 77.94 53.24
N ILE A 287 33.67 76.74 53.66
CA ILE A 287 34.49 75.52 53.57
C ILE A 287 34.74 75.13 52.10
N ARG A 288 33.72 75.12 51.23
CA ARG A 288 33.86 74.82 49.78
C ARG A 288 34.78 75.81 49.05
N SER A 289 34.94 77.04 49.55
CA SER A 289 35.84 78.05 48.98
C SER A 289 37.33 77.82 49.28
N LYS A 290 37.64 76.93 50.23
CA LYS A 290 39.00 76.56 50.66
C LYS A 290 39.46 75.26 49.99
N LYS A 291 40.75 74.96 50.10
CA LYS A 291 41.38 73.71 49.64
C LYS A 291 41.60 72.75 50.81
N PRO A 292 41.63 71.43 50.57
CA PRO A 292 42.17 70.47 51.53
C PRO A 292 43.60 70.87 51.94
N GLY A 293 43.89 70.88 53.24
CA GLY A 293 45.13 71.37 53.82
C GLY A 293 45.05 72.82 54.36
N ASP A 294 44.05 73.62 53.95
CA ASP A 294 43.88 74.98 54.47
C ASP A 294 43.47 74.94 55.96
N ALA A 295 44.06 75.82 56.77
CA ALA A 295 43.58 76.10 58.12
C ALA A 295 42.36 77.02 58.09
N VAL A 296 41.41 76.75 58.98
CA VAL A 296 40.20 77.54 59.20
C VAL A 296 40.01 77.77 60.70
N VAL A 297 39.79 79.02 61.09
CA VAL A 297 39.61 79.42 62.49
C VAL A 297 38.12 79.53 62.80
N LEU A 298 37.58 78.68 63.66
CA LEU A 298 36.19 78.74 64.11
C LEU A 298 36.10 79.40 65.48
N SER A 299 35.27 80.44 65.61
CA SER A 299 34.76 80.88 66.92
C SER A 299 33.47 80.13 67.22
N ILE A 300 33.47 79.29 68.26
CA ILE A 300 32.29 78.54 68.72
C ILE A 300 31.80 79.03 70.08
N LEU A 301 30.55 78.71 70.42
CA LEU A 301 30.00 78.78 71.77
C LEU A 301 29.90 77.36 72.34
N ARG A 302 30.57 77.12 73.48
CA ARG A 302 30.49 75.88 74.26
C ARG A 302 30.30 76.24 75.73
N ASP A 303 29.31 75.65 76.39
CA ASP A 303 28.96 75.90 77.80
C ASP A 303 28.85 77.41 78.15
N GLY A 304 28.28 78.20 77.24
CA GLY A 304 28.11 79.65 77.37
C GLY A 304 29.38 80.48 77.16
N LYS A 305 30.53 79.87 76.87
CA LYS A 305 31.81 80.57 76.64
C LYS A 305 32.19 80.55 75.16
N LYS A 306 32.71 81.67 74.65
CA LYS A 306 33.23 81.76 73.28
C LYS A 306 34.64 81.18 73.24
N ILE A 307 34.85 80.12 72.44
CA ILE A 307 36.14 79.42 72.28
C ILE A 307 36.58 79.56 70.82
N ARG A 308 37.87 79.77 70.57
CA ARG A 308 38.46 79.69 69.22
C ARG A 308 39.13 78.33 69.02
N ILE A 309 38.89 77.72 67.86
CA ILE A 309 39.39 76.40 67.47
C ILE A 309 39.92 76.48 66.04
N ASP A 310 41.16 76.04 65.85
CA ASP A 310 41.79 75.94 64.53
C ASP A 310 41.57 74.53 63.96
N ALA A 311 41.03 74.47 62.74
CA ALA A 311 40.75 73.22 62.03
C ALA A 311 41.44 73.20 60.65
N THR A 312 42.35 72.25 60.44
CA THR A 312 42.95 71.99 59.13
C THR A 312 42.03 71.12 58.30
N LEU A 313 41.49 71.65 57.20
CA LEU A 313 40.50 70.95 56.37
C LEU A 313 41.07 69.70 55.70
N GLY A 314 40.33 68.60 55.71
CA GLY A 314 40.74 67.35 55.08
C GLY A 314 40.24 67.21 53.63
N THR A 315 40.68 66.15 52.95
CA THR A 315 39.97 65.62 51.76
C THR A 315 38.84 64.70 52.19
N ARG A 316 37.73 64.64 51.44
CA ARG A 316 36.62 63.73 51.75
C ARG A 316 37.04 62.25 51.80
N GLN A 317 38.03 61.84 51.01
CA GLN A 317 38.52 60.46 50.97
C GLN A 317 39.20 59.99 52.27
N GLY A 318 39.76 60.90 53.08
CA GLY A 318 40.33 60.56 54.40
C GLY A 318 39.29 60.07 55.43
N ALA A 319 38.00 60.38 55.20
CA ALA A 319 36.89 60.01 56.09
C ALA A 319 36.07 58.79 55.62
N VAL A 320 36.36 58.23 54.43
CA VAL A 320 35.52 57.18 53.79
C VAL A 320 36.09 55.76 53.95
N ALA A 321 37.23 55.59 54.63
CA ALA A 321 37.81 54.28 54.95
C ALA A 321 37.02 53.45 55.99
N ALA A 322 35.77 53.82 56.33
CA ALA A 322 35.00 53.22 57.43
C ALA A 322 33.49 53.08 57.17
N ARG A 323 33.05 52.86 55.92
CA ARG A 323 31.76 52.19 55.60
C ARG A 323 31.60 51.93 54.10
N VAL A 324 31.52 50.65 53.72
CA VAL A 324 30.48 50.02 52.87
C VAL A 324 30.90 48.57 52.59
N PRO A 325 30.04 47.55 52.82
CA PRO A 325 30.29 46.18 52.38
C PRO A 325 30.04 46.02 50.87
N THR A 326 30.77 45.12 50.22
CA THR A 326 30.77 44.93 48.76
C THR A 326 29.51 44.25 48.24
N ALA A 327 28.55 45.05 47.75
CA ALA A 327 27.41 44.56 46.98
C ALA A 327 27.78 44.44 45.49
N VAL A 328 28.42 43.33 45.08
CA VAL A 328 28.77 43.09 43.66
C VAL A 328 28.38 41.69 43.15
N ASP A 329 28.20 40.69 44.02
CA ASP A 329 28.10 39.29 43.57
C ASP A 329 26.71 38.86 43.07
N ALA A 330 25.62 39.43 43.59
CA ALA A 330 24.25 38.96 43.29
C ALA A 330 23.82 39.12 41.81
N SER A 331 24.34 40.14 41.11
CA SER A 331 24.01 40.39 39.68
C SER A 331 24.83 39.52 38.72
N GLY A 332 26.08 39.21 39.09
CA GLY A 332 26.98 38.41 38.26
C GLY A 332 26.56 36.95 38.17
N GLU A 333 25.99 36.39 39.23
CA GLU A 333 25.53 34.99 39.27
C GLU A 333 24.26 34.78 38.42
N GLN A 334 23.28 35.68 38.51
CA GLN A 334 22.09 35.66 37.66
C GLN A 334 22.45 35.78 36.17
N ALA A 335 23.34 36.71 35.81
CA ALA A 335 23.81 36.87 34.42
C ALA A 335 24.57 35.64 33.89
N ARG A 336 25.32 34.92 34.75
CA ARG A 336 25.97 33.65 34.38
C ARG A 336 24.95 32.55 34.13
N LEU A 337 23.94 32.42 34.99
CA LEU A 337 22.88 31.41 34.86
C LEU A 337 22.02 31.62 33.61
N GLU A 338 21.69 32.87 33.26
CA GLU A 338 20.97 33.19 32.01
C GLU A 338 21.83 32.87 30.77
N LEU A 339 23.13 33.19 30.81
CA LEU A 339 24.06 32.87 29.72
C LEU A 339 24.24 31.36 29.52
N GLU A 340 24.25 30.58 30.60
CA GLU A 340 24.30 29.11 30.52
C GLU A 340 23.02 28.54 29.93
N ARG A 341 21.84 28.95 30.41
CA ARG A 341 20.53 28.55 29.85
C ARG A 341 20.41 28.88 28.36
N ALA A 342 20.91 30.04 27.94
CA ALA A 342 20.95 30.43 26.53
C ALA A 342 21.89 29.55 25.70
N ARG A 343 23.05 29.16 26.24
CA ARG A 343 24.00 28.23 25.60
C ARG A 343 23.42 26.82 25.45
N GLU A 344 22.74 26.29 26.48
CA GLU A 344 22.06 25.00 26.37
C GLU A 344 20.92 25.02 25.35
N ALA A 345 20.11 26.08 25.33
CA ALA A 345 19.03 26.23 24.35
C ALA A 345 19.59 26.24 22.91
N LEU A 346 20.71 26.93 22.69
CA LEU A 346 21.42 26.92 21.41
C LEU A 346 22.01 25.54 21.07
N ALA A 347 22.52 24.79 22.06
CA ALA A 347 23.02 23.43 21.87
C ALA A 347 21.90 22.46 21.47
N ARG A 348 20.75 22.50 22.15
CA ARG A 348 19.55 21.72 21.79
C ARG A 348 19.04 22.05 20.38
N ALA A 349 18.98 23.34 20.02
CA ALA A 349 18.60 23.77 18.68
C ALA A 349 19.59 23.30 17.60
N ARG A 350 20.90 23.34 17.88
CA ARG A 350 21.94 22.83 16.96
C ARG A 350 21.90 21.31 16.81
N ALA A 351 21.63 20.56 17.87
CA ALA A 351 21.45 19.10 17.81
C ALA A 351 20.25 18.74 16.91
N SER A 352 19.11 19.41 17.10
CA SER A 352 17.92 19.24 16.25
C SER A 352 18.19 19.60 14.78
N ALA A 353 18.93 20.69 14.52
CA ALA A 353 19.30 21.09 13.17
C ALA A 353 20.31 20.14 12.51
N ALA A 354 21.24 19.56 13.27
CA ALA A 354 22.19 18.55 12.78
C ALA A 354 21.48 17.23 12.46
N GLU A 355 20.49 16.83 13.26
CA GLU A 355 19.66 15.65 12.98
C GLU A 355 18.82 15.84 11.69
N ALA A 356 18.27 17.05 11.49
CA ALA A 356 17.59 17.41 10.24
C ALA A 356 18.52 17.46 9.01
N ALA A 357 19.81 17.80 9.20
CA ALA A 357 20.81 17.78 8.13
C ALA A 357 21.23 16.35 7.76
N ALA A 358 21.45 15.48 8.76
CA ALA A 358 21.87 14.08 8.55
C ALA A 358 20.83 13.23 7.78
N VAL A 359 19.54 13.58 7.88
CA VAL A 359 18.45 12.97 7.09
C VAL A 359 18.61 13.27 5.58
N LYS A 360 19.30 14.34 5.20
CA LYS A 360 19.42 14.80 3.80
C LYS A 360 20.58 14.15 3.02
N GLU A 361 21.62 13.66 3.70
CA GLU A 361 22.81 13.08 3.05
C GLU A 361 22.77 11.55 2.86
N ARG A 362 21.87 10.82 3.55
CA ARG A 362 21.82 9.35 3.46
C ARG A 362 21.16 8.79 2.17
N SER A 363 20.83 9.64 1.20
CA SER A 363 20.13 9.24 -0.04
C SER A 363 21.05 8.85 -1.21
N THR A 364 22.36 8.68 -1.00
CA THR A 364 23.28 8.20 -2.06
C THR A 364 24.30 7.18 -1.56
N LYS A 365 24.27 6.00 -2.21
CA LYS A 365 25.33 4.97 -2.38
C LYS A 365 25.23 3.67 -1.54
N GLU A 366 25.14 2.55 -2.25
CA GLU A 366 25.14 1.17 -1.76
C GLU A 366 26.57 0.58 -1.56
N GLU A 367 26.72 -0.19 -0.47
CA GLU A 367 27.33 -1.55 -0.28
C GLU A 367 28.53 -2.12 -1.11
N PRO A 368 29.14 -3.28 -0.72
CA PRO A 368 29.14 -4.02 0.58
C PRO A 368 30.51 -4.59 1.07
N LYS A 369 30.62 -5.01 2.36
CA LYS A 369 31.29 -6.28 2.78
C LYS A 369 31.08 -6.66 4.28
N GLU A 370 30.95 -7.97 4.55
CA GLU A 370 30.78 -8.70 5.84
C GLU A 370 32.13 -9.11 6.53
N PRO A 371 32.16 -9.74 7.74
CA PRO A 371 31.39 -9.46 8.99
C PRO A 371 32.20 -9.65 10.33
N ALA A 372 31.50 -9.51 11.48
CA ALA A 372 31.77 -10.09 12.83
C ALA A 372 32.88 -9.49 13.76
N PRO A 373 32.79 -9.63 15.11
CA PRO A 373 31.61 -9.85 15.98
C PRO A 373 31.52 -8.93 17.24
N GLU A 374 30.37 -9.02 17.94
CA GLU A 374 30.11 -8.79 19.38
C GLU A 374 30.52 -7.46 20.09
N ARG A 375 29.49 -6.69 20.49
CA ARG A 375 29.18 -6.43 21.92
C ARG A 375 27.84 -5.72 22.11
N GLU A 376 27.15 -6.07 23.20
CA GLU A 376 25.87 -5.47 23.58
C GLU A 376 26.02 -3.98 23.93
N VAL A 377 25.32 -3.14 23.19
CA VAL A 377 24.87 -1.81 23.65
C VAL A 377 23.43 -1.67 23.24
N GLU A 378 22.57 -1.30 24.18
CA GLU A 378 21.13 -1.10 24.01
C GLU A 378 20.86 0.05 23.02
N ARG A 379 20.88 -0.29 21.73
CA ARG A 379 20.83 0.69 20.65
C ARG A 379 19.40 1.10 20.40
N ALA A 380 19.14 2.40 20.60
CA ALA A 380 17.86 3.02 20.33
C ALA A 380 17.27 2.57 18.98
N ALA A 381 15.99 2.22 19.04
CA ALA A 381 15.13 1.83 17.93
C ALA A 381 15.45 2.59 16.61
N PRO A 382 15.55 1.91 15.45
CA PRO A 382 15.37 2.62 14.19
C PRO A 382 13.99 3.30 14.23
N LYS A 383 13.93 4.56 13.79
CA LYS A 383 12.66 5.30 13.66
C LYS A 383 11.70 4.46 12.81
N ALA A 384 10.45 4.37 13.23
CA ALA A 384 9.43 3.60 12.52
C ALA A 384 9.42 4.03 11.04
N SER A 385 9.73 3.10 10.15
CA SER A 385 9.55 3.30 8.72
C SER A 385 8.08 3.59 8.47
N GLU A 386 7.79 4.65 7.70
CA GLU A 386 6.43 4.90 7.22
C GLU A 386 5.87 3.62 6.63
N ILE A 387 4.69 3.22 7.12
CA ILE A 387 4.07 1.96 6.71
C ILE A 387 3.70 2.11 5.25
N ALA A 388 4.28 1.26 4.40
CA ALA A 388 4.00 1.23 2.97
C ALA A 388 2.61 0.63 2.71
N TRP A 389 1.56 1.40 3.01
CA TRP A 389 0.17 1.02 2.77
C TRP A 389 -0.12 1.01 1.26
N GLY A 390 -0.38 -0.18 0.73
CA GLY A 390 -1.08 -0.34 -0.55
C GLY A 390 -2.58 -0.06 -0.43
N ASN A 391 -3.24 0.13 -1.56
CA ASN A 391 -4.70 0.26 -1.67
C ASN A 391 -5.33 -0.78 -2.62
N GLU A 392 -4.55 -1.76 -3.07
CA GLU A 392 -4.95 -2.74 -4.09
C GLU A 392 -4.70 -4.17 -3.59
N LEU A 393 -5.78 -4.81 -3.13
CA LEU A 393 -5.72 -6.09 -2.42
C LEU A 393 -5.15 -7.21 -3.29
N GLU A 394 -5.56 -7.30 -4.56
CA GLU A 394 -5.03 -8.33 -5.46
C GLU A 394 -3.53 -8.18 -5.70
N ALA A 395 -3.04 -6.94 -5.79
CA ALA A 395 -1.61 -6.67 -6.00
C ALA A 395 -0.82 -7.14 -4.77
N ALA A 396 -1.31 -6.83 -3.57
CA ALA A 396 -0.68 -7.29 -2.34
C ALA A 396 -0.69 -8.83 -2.20
N VAL A 397 -1.80 -9.50 -2.52
CA VAL A 397 -1.86 -10.98 -2.54
C VAL A 397 -0.86 -11.57 -3.56
N ARG A 398 -0.70 -10.95 -4.73
CA ARG A 398 0.30 -11.36 -5.74
C ARG A 398 1.75 -11.12 -5.27
N ASN A 399 2.00 -10.02 -4.56
CA ASN A 399 3.33 -9.69 -4.04
C ASN A 399 3.72 -10.60 -2.86
N ALA A 400 2.82 -10.75 -1.88
CA ALA A 400 2.98 -11.63 -0.72
C ALA A 400 3.33 -13.08 -1.12
N LYS A 401 2.64 -13.63 -2.12
CA LYS A 401 2.95 -14.96 -2.68
C LYS A 401 4.34 -15.07 -3.31
N LYS A 402 4.92 -13.98 -3.81
CA LYS A 402 6.30 -13.95 -4.36
C LYS A 402 7.36 -13.72 -3.29
N SER A 403 7.05 -12.91 -2.28
CA SER A 403 7.99 -12.51 -1.22
C SER A 403 7.93 -13.39 0.03
N GLY A 404 7.00 -14.35 0.10
CA GLY A 404 6.76 -15.18 1.28
C GLY A 404 6.20 -14.42 2.49
N LYS A 405 5.65 -13.22 2.27
CA LYS A 405 5.07 -12.37 3.34
C LYS A 405 3.62 -12.74 3.62
N SER A 406 3.13 -12.43 4.82
CA SER A 406 1.68 -12.42 5.09
C SER A 406 1.03 -11.18 4.44
N VAL A 407 -0.22 -11.27 4.01
CA VAL A 407 -1.02 -10.09 3.63
C VAL A 407 -1.70 -9.55 4.90
N LEU A 408 -1.68 -8.24 5.09
CA LEU A 408 -2.48 -7.56 6.11
C LEU A 408 -3.44 -6.59 5.42
N VAL A 409 -4.73 -6.68 5.72
CA VAL A 409 -5.78 -5.83 5.16
C VAL A 409 -6.49 -5.11 6.29
N VAL A 410 -6.58 -3.79 6.21
CA VAL A 410 -7.30 -2.93 7.15
C VAL A 410 -8.42 -2.22 6.41
N PHE A 411 -9.65 -2.64 6.65
CA PHE A 411 -10.86 -1.98 6.17
C PHE A 411 -11.23 -0.82 7.10
N THR A 412 -11.45 0.36 6.52
CA THR A 412 -11.53 1.63 7.23
C THR A 412 -12.46 2.62 6.54
N ALA A 413 -12.74 3.76 7.18
CA ALA A 413 -13.33 4.92 6.52
C ALA A 413 -12.83 6.21 7.17
N ALA A 414 -12.66 7.28 6.39
CA ALA A 414 -12.13 8.57 6.87
C ALA A 414 -12.95 9.20 8.02
N TRP A 415 -14.27 8.99 8.04
CA TRP A 415 -15.18 9.50 9.06
C TRP A 415 -15.17 8.69 10.37
N SER A 416 -14.59 7.48 10.40
CA SER A 416 -14.62 6.61 11.57
C SER A 416 -13.55 6.97 12.61
N GLY A 417 -13.99 7.38 13.81
CA GLY A 417 -13.11 7.66 14.95
C GLY A 417 -12.28 6.45 15.42
N PRO A 418 -12.91 5.28 15.67
CA PRO A 418 -12.19 4.05 16.06
C PRO A 418 -11.17 3.59 15.00
N CYS A 419 -11.45 3.78 13.71
CA CYS A 419 -10.46 3.53 12.65
C CYS A 419 -9.19 4.37 12.83
N ARG A 420 -9.36 5.67 13.11
CA ARG A 420 -8.24 6.61 13.31
C ARG A 420 -7.40 6.23 14.53
N MET A 421 -8.04 5.74 15.60
CA MET A 421 -7.36 5.21 16.79
C MET A 421 -6.54 3.95 16.46
N LEU A 422 -7.11 3.02 15.70
CA LEU A 422 -6.42 1.79 15.30
C LEU A 422 -5.22 2.07 14.39
N LEU A 423 -5.36 2.97 13.41
CA LEU A 423 -4.27 3.39 12.52
C LEU A 423 -3.10 4.02 13.30
N ALA A 424 -3.39 4.88 14.29
CA ALA A 424 -2.38 5.42 15.21
C ALA A 424 -1.74 4.35 16.13
N GLY A 425 -2.37 3.17 16.27
CA GLY A 425 -1.80 1.99 16.89
C GLY A 425 -0.73 1.33 16.03
N PHE A 426 -0.96 1.22 14.71
CA PHE A 426 0.02 0.67 13.76
C PHE A 426 1.29 1.53 13.64
N GLU A 427 1.20 2.85 13.79
CA GLU A 427 2.34 3.77 13.80
C GLU A 427 3.27 3.62 15.01
N ARG A 428 2.87 2.88 16.06
CA ARG A 428 3.70 2.68 17.24
C ARG A 428 4.94 1.84 16.89
N PRO A 429 6.15 2.19 17.38
CA PRO A 429 7.39 1.47 17.02
C PRO A 429 7.38 -0.03 17.32
N GLU A 430 6.59 -0.48 18.30
CA GLU A 430 6.39 -1.90 18.61
C GLU A 430 5.56 -2.65 17.55
N VAL A 431 4.60 -1.98 16.91
CA VAL A 431 3.75 -2.54 15.85
C VAL A 431 4.40 -2.34 14.47
N ALA A 432 4.91 -1.14 14.18
CA ALA A 432 5.50 -0.78 12.90
C ALA A 432 6.66 -1.68 12.46
N ARG A 433 7.45 -2.21 13.40
CA ARG A 433 8.53 -3.17 13.10
C ARG A 433 8.01 -4.50 12.54
N ARG A 434 6.89 -5.00 13.07
CA ARG A 434 6.27 -6.28 12.65
C ARG A 434 5.72 -6.18 11.24
N LEU A 435 5.19 -5.01 10.87
CA LEU A 435 4.66 -4.73 9.52
C LEU A 435 5.67 -4.94 8.39
N ALA A 436 6.98 -4.97 8.66
CA ALA A 436 7.98 -5.35 7.66
C ALA A 436 7.76 -6.78 7.10
N ALA A 437 7.22 -7.70 7.91
CA ALA A 437 6.90 -9.07 7.53
C ALA A 437 5.58 -9.20 6.73
N PHE A 438 4.85 -8.09 6.55
CA PHE A 438 3.56 -8.06 5.87
C PHE A 438 3.62 -7.24 4.59
N GLU A 439 2.71 -7.57 3.67
CA GLU A 439 2.28 -6.69 2.60
C GLU A 439 0.98 -6.00 3.06
N ALA A 440 1.08 -4.76 3.52
CA ALA A 440 0.01 -4.05 4.21
C ALA A 440 -0.87 -3.26 3.24
N VAL A 441 -2.19 -3.47 3.31
CA VAL A 441 -3.20 -2.82 2.48
C VAL A 441 -4.21 -2.12 3.36
N ARG A 442 -4.56 -0.88 3.01
CA ARG A 442 -5.68 -0.15 3.59
C ARG A 442 -6.77 -0.01 2.53
N ILE A 443 -7.98 -0.43 2.87
CA ILE A 443 -9.16 -0.36 2.00
C ILE A 443 -10.14 0.60 2.66
N ASP A 444 -10.46 1.70 1.98
CA ASP A 444 -11.57 2.55 2.41
C ASP A 444 -12.88 1.91 1.91
N VAL A 445 -13.81 1.62 2.82
CA VAL A 445 -15.07 0.92 2.50
C VAL A 445 -16.00 1.80 1.65
N ASP A 446 -15.89 3.12 1.78
CA ASP A 446 -16.68 4.07 0.97
C ASP A 446 -16.16 4.13 -0.48
N GLU A 447 -14.87 3.88 -0.72
CA GLU A 447 -14.25 3.91 -2.06
C GLU A 447 -14.25 2.54 -2.76
N LYS A 448 -14.32 1.45 -1.99
CA LYS A 448 -14.11 0.06 -2.45
C LYS A 448 -15.19 -0.90 -1.93
N GLU A 449 -16.44 -0.43 -1.90
CA GLU A 449 -17.65 -1.14 -1.43
C GLU A 449 -17.71 -2.61 -1.89
N ALA A 450 -17.53 -2.89 -3.19
CA ALA A 450 -17.54 -4.25 -3.73
C ALA A 450 -16.47 -5.20 -3.14
N ILE A 451 -15.37 -4.67 -2.59
CA ILE A 451 -14.37 -5.48 -1.85
C ILE A 451 -14.77 -5.65 -0.39
N ALA A 452 -15.43 -4.65 0.22
CA ALA A 452 -16.02 -4.79 1.56
C ALA A 452 -17.13 -5.86 1.56
N ASP A 453 -18.04 -5.82 0.58
CA ASP A 453 -19.10 -6.82 0.37
C ASP A 453 -18.53 -8.23 0.14
N ALA A 454 -17.50 -8.34 -0.70
CA ALA A 454 -16.84 -9.62 -0.98
C ALA A 454 -16.13 -10.23 0.24
N TYR A 455 -15.95 -9.47 1.32
CA TYR A 455 -15.41 -9.92 2.59
C TYR A 455 -16.41 -9.77 3.76
N ASP A 456 -17.70 -9.51 3.47
CA ASP A 456 -18.81 -9.41 4.44
C ASP A 456 -18.49 -8.41 5.60
N VAL A 457 -17.90 -7.26 5.25
CA VAL A 457 -17.38 -6.28 6.22
C VAL A 457 -18.48 -5.35 6.72
N ASP A 458 -19.34 -5.87 7.60
CA ASP A 458 -20.47 -5.14 8.20
C ASP A 458 -20.08 -4.10 9.27
N SER A 459 -18.80 -3.99 9.65
CA SER A 459 -18.36 -3.12 10.75
C SER A 459 -16.89 -2.74 10.64
N ILE A 460 -16.60 -1.45 10.81
CA ILE A 460 -15.24 -0.90 10.73
C ILE A 460 -14.74 -0.32 12.07
N PRO A 461 -13.42 -0.39 12.36
CA PRO A 461 -12.40 -1.04 11.56
C PRO A 461 -12.50 -2.58 11.59
N TYR A 462 -12.20 -3.22 10.45
CA TYR A 462 -12.04 -4.67 10.35
C TYR A 462 -10.64 -4.96 9.83
N VAL A 463 -9.94 -5.88 10.48
CA VAL A 463 -8.56 -6.24 10.12
C VAL A 463 -8.50 -7.72 9.82
N LEU A 464 -7.91 -8.05 8.67
CA LEU A 464 -7.72 -9.41 8.18
C LEU A 464 -6.24 -9.63 7.87
N ALA A 465 -5.64 -10.68 8.45
CA ALA A 465 -4.36 -11.21 8.02
C ALA A 465 -4.55 -12.53 7.27
N ILE A 466 -3.77 -12.72 6.21
CA ILE A 466 -3.73 -13.96 5.42
C ILE A 466 -2.27 -14.41 5.36
N ARG A 467 -1.96 -15.56 5.97
CA ARG A 467 -0.61 -16.14 5.94
C ARG A 467 -0.28 -16.77 4.56
N PRO A 468 1.01 -17.01 4.25
CA PRO A 468 1.42 -17.69 3.02
C PRO A 468 0.86 -19.11 2.85
N ASP A 469 0.53 -19.78 3.96
CA ASP A 469 -0.14 -21.09 4.01
C ASP A 469 -1.65 -21.03 3.71
N GLY A 470 -2.21 -19.82 3.57
CA GLY A 470 -3.63 -19.56 3.34
C GLY A 470 -4.47 -19.44 4.61
N GLU A 471 -3.88 -19.62 5.80
CA GLU A 471 -4.61 -19.46 7.07
C GLU A 471 -4.97 -17.99 7.29
N LYS A 472 -6.23 -17.75 7.65
CA LYS A 472 -6.81 -16.41 7.85
C LYS A 472 -7.06 -16.17 9.33
N SER A 473 -6.80 -14.94 9.77
CA SER A 473 -7.13 -14.45 11.12
C SER A 473 -7.66 -13.04 11.00
N SER A 474 -8.69 -12.69 11.77
CA SER A 474 -9.28 -11.35 11.73
C SER A 474 -9.81 -10.88 13.08
N PHE A 475 -9.97 -9.57 13.22
CA PHE A 475 -10.71 -8.95 14.32
C PHE A 475 -11.52 -7.74 13.82
N THR A 476 -12.53 -7.37 14.59
CA THR A 476 -13.35 -6.17 14.37
C THR A 476 -13.20 -5.23 15.56
N GLY A 477 -13.12 -3.93 15.31
CA GLY A 477 -12.97 -2.90 16.34
C GLY A 477 -11.51 -2.57 16.65
N TYR A 478 -11.30 -1.87 17.77
CA TYR A 478 -10.02 -1.33 18.18
C TYR A 478 -9.27 -2.28 19.13
N LEU A 479 -8.00 -2.57 18.84
CA LEU A 479 -7.04 -3.22 19.75
C LEU A 479 -6.00 -2.20 20.22
N GLY A 480 -5.55 -2.32 21.47
CA GLY A 480 -4.42 -1.55 21.97
C GLY A 480 -3.11 -2.00 21.33
N ALA A 481 -2.10 -1.11 21.25
CA ALA A 481 -0.84 -1.38 20.53
C ALA A 481 -0.12 -2.69 20.96
N LYS A 482 -0.15 -3.03 22.26
CA LYS A 482 0.39 -4.31 22.78
C LYS A 482 -0.38 -5.54 22.30
N GLU A 483 -1.71 -5.46 22.26
CA GLU A 483 -2.58 -6.55 21.82
C GLU A 483 -2.47 -6.72 20.30
N LEU A 484 -2.39 -5.61 19.57
CA LEU A 484 -2.18 -5.57 18.13
C LEU A 484 -0.80 -6.17 17.75
N ALA A 485 0.26 -5.84 18.51
CA ALA A 485 1.58 -6.45 18.33
C ALA A 485 1.55 -7.97 18.59
N ALA A 486 0.92 -8.41 19.68
CA ALA A 486 0.79 -9.82 20.03
C ALA A 486 -0.08 -10.60 19.01
N TRP A 487 -1.10 -9.97 18.43
CA TRP A 487 -1.88 -10.56 17.35
C TRP A 487 -1.06 -10.70 16.07
N LEU A 488 -0.29 -9.66 15.70
CA LEU A 488 0.64 -9.73 14.56
C LEU A 488 1.67 -10.85 14.70
N ASP A 489 2.27 -11.05 15.88
CA ASP A 489 3.19 -12.17 16.18
C ASP A 489 2.54 -13.56 15.92
N GLY A 490 1.21 -13.65 16.04
CA GLY A 490 0.43 -14.85 15.74
C GLY A 490 0.16 -15.09 14.25
N VAL A 491 0.28 -14.06 13.41
CA VAL A 491 -0.08 -14.09 11.97
C VAL A 491 1.09 -13.76 11.03
N GLU A 492 2.30 -13.57 11.58
CA GLU A 492 3.54 -13.47 10.82
C GLU A 492 3.83 -14.74 9.98
N PRO A 493 4.51 -14.62 8.83
CA PRO A 493 4.83 -15.74 7.95
C PRO A 493 5.82 -16.71 8.61
N ARG A 494 5.34 -17.87 9.07
CA ARG A 494 6.19 -18.90 9.71
C ARG A 494 6.90 -19.78 8.68
N ALA A 495 8.23 -19.80 8.74
CA ALA A 495 9.03 -20.84 8.08
C ALA A 495 8.68 -22.22 8.65
N GLY A 496 8.27 -23.14 7.77
CA GLY A 496 7.46 -24.30 8.11
C GLY A 496 7.89 -25.17 9.30
N LYS A 497 6.95 -25.34 10.24
CA LYS A 497 6.62 -26.61 10.90
C LYS A 497 5.26 -26.50 11.59
N SER A 498 4.29 -27.30 11.14
CA SER A 498 3.03 -27.47 11.86
C SER A 498 3.29 -28.18 13.19
N LYS A 499 3.00 -27.50 14.30
CA LYS A 499 2.50 -28.11 15.55
C LYS A 499 1.50 -27.18 16.22
N ALA A 500 0.41 -27.77 16.69
CA ALA A 500 -0.66 -27.07 17.39
C ALA A 500 -0.23 -26.61 18.80
N GLY A 501 -0.96 -25.62 19.33
CA GLY A 501 -1.06 -25.40 20.78
C GLY A 501 -0.34 -24.19 21.36
N ALA A 502 -0.91 -23.00 21.18
CA ALA A 502 -0.78 -21.90 22.14
C ALA A 502 -2.05 -21.03 22.08
N GLN A 503 -2.90 -21.13 23.10
CA GLN A 503 -4.15 -20.35 23.18
C GLN A 503 -3.85 -18.93 23.63
N ALA A 504 -4.11 -17.93 22.78
CA ALA A 504 -4.31 -16.55 23.19
C ALA A 504 -5.81 -16.22 23.06
N LYS A 505 -6.48 -15.97 24.19
CA LYS A 505 -7.92 -15.67 24.21
C LYS A 505 -8.20 -14.25 23.73
N ALA A 506 -8.68 -14.13 22.51
CA ALA A 506 -9.54 -13.04 22.04
C ALA A 506 -10.75 -13.68 21.32
N PRO A 507 -11.95 -13.07 21.33
CA PRO A 507 -13.13 -13.67 20.73
C PRO A 507 -12.98 -13.72 19.21
N VAL A 508 -12.75 -14.92 18.68
CA VAL A 508 -12.71 -15.15 17.23
C VAL A 508 -14.12 -15.05 16.68
N ALA A 509 -14.45 -13.90 16.09
CA ALA A 509 -15.56 -13.82 15.15
C ALA A 509 -15.24 -14.75 13.97
N ALA A 510 -16.19 -15.59 13.58
CA ALA A 510 -16.00 -16.50 12.46
C ALA A 510 -15.74 -15.68 11.18
N VAL A 511 -14.63 -15.98 10.49
CA VAL A 511 -14.27 -15.26 9.26
C VAL A 511 -15.32 -15.55 8.19
N PRO A 512 -16.07 -14.55 7.70
CA PRO A 512 -16.95 -14.75 6.56
C PRO A 512 -16.10 -15.11 5.33
N GLN A 513 -16.52 -16.15 4.61
CA GLN A 513 -15.84 -16.53 3.37
C GLN A 513 -16.35 -15.65 2.23
N PRO A 514 -15.49 -15.28 1.26
CA PRO A 514 -15.96 -14.57 0.08
C PRO A 514 -17.03 -15.41 -0.61
N ARG A 515 -18.21 -14.81 -0.84
CA ARG A 515 -19.32 -15.50 -1.51
C ARG A 515 -18.85 -15.91 -2.89
N GLY A 516 -18.98 -17.20 -3.20
CA GLY A 516 -18.33 -17.79 -4.37
C GLY A 516 -18.79 -17.16 -5.68
N VAL A 517 -17.83 -16.62 -6.43
CA VAL A 517 -17.79 -16.93 -7.86
C VAL A 517 -17.46 -18.42 -7.98
N ASP A 518 -18.26 -19.18 -8.73
CA ASP A 518 -18.23 -20.64 -8.74
C ASP A 518 -16.79 -21.19 -8.85
N GLU A 519 -16.30 -21.78 -7.76
CA GLU A 519 -14.98 -22.42 -7.71
C GLU A 519 -15.09 -23.74 -8.49
N PRO A 520 -14.41 -23.90 -9.64
CA PRO A 520 -14.48 -25.16 -10.37
C PRO A 520 -13.91 -26.27 -9.49
N SER A 521 -14.69 -27.35 -9.36
CA SER A 521 -14.38 -28.55 -8.58
C SER A 521 -12.89 -28.84 -8.51
N ARG A 522 -12.34 -28.97 -7.29
CA ARG A 522 -10.91 -29.21 -7.05
C ARG A 522 -10.37 -30.30 -7.97
N ALA A 523 -9.68 -29.85 -9.01
CA ALA A 523 -8.91 -30.69 -9.91
C ALA A 523 -7.94 -31.53 -9.07
N SER A 524 -7.84 -32.83 -9.36
CA SER A 524 -6.90 -33.70 -8.66
C SER A 524 -5.46 -33.23 -8.88
N SER A 525 -4.52 -33.74 -8.08
CA SER A 525 -3.10 -33.41 -8.27
C SER A 525 -2.61 -33.74 -9.68
N ASP A 526 -3.20 -34.74 -10.33
CA ASP A 526 -2.87 -35.18 -11.68
C ASP A 526 -3.48 -34.25 -12.73
N ASP A 527 -4.74 -33.82 -12.55
CA ASP A 527 -5.39 -32.81 -13.41
C ASP A 527 -4.63 -31.46 -13.39
N ILE A 528 -4.11 -31.05 -12.23
CA ILE A 528 -3.30 -29.84 -12.11
C ILE A 528 -1.97 -30.00 -12.84
N ALA A 529 -1.34 -31.18 -12.78
CA ALA A 529 -0.09 -31.46 -13.49
C ALA A 529 -0.28 -31.44 -15.02
N ASP A 530 -1.39 -32.02 -15.52
CA ASP A 530 -1.72 -32.01 -16.94
C ASP A 530 -2.11 -30.62 -17.45
N LEU A 531 -2.86 -29.83 -16.68
CA LEU A 531 -3.14 -28.42 -17.02
C LEU A 531 -1.85 -27.57 -17.06
N GLN A 532 -0.91 -27.80 -16.14
CA GLN A 532 0.40 -27.14 -16.18
C GLN A 532 1.24 -27.57 -17.39
N LYS A 533 1.13 -28.83 -17.83
CA LYS A 533 1.78 -29.32 -19.05
C LYS A 533 1.18 -28.69 -20.30
N GLN A 534 -0.14 -28.69 -20.44
CA GLN A 534 -0.86 -28.03 -21.53
C GLN A 534 -0.51 -26.53 -21.61
N LEU A 535 -0.43 -25.84 -20.46
CA LEU A 535 -0.05 -24.43 -20.43
C LEU A 535 1.38 -24.18 -20.95
N ARG A 536 2.35 -25.05 -20.63
CA ARG A 536 3.72 -24.97 -21.17
C ARG A 536 3.73 -25.18 -22.69
N GLU A 537 3.08 -26.22 -23.19
CA GLU A 537 2.99 -26.51 -24.62
C GLU A 537 2.33 -25.36 -25.41
N LEU A 538 1.33 -24.69 -24.82
CA LEU A 538 0.62 -23.57 -25.43
C LEU A 538 1.49 -22.30 -25.47
N VAL A 539 2.29 -22.03 -24.42
CA VAL A 539 3.29 -20.94 -24.42
C VAL A 539 4.39 -21.19 -25.47
N GLU A 540 4.87 -22.43 -25.59
CA GLU A 540 5.84 -22.83 -26.63
C GLU A 540 5.27 -22.73 -28.04
N ALA A 541 3.98 -23.05 -28.23
CA ALA A 541 3.29 -22.82 -29.51
C ALA A 541 3.17 -21.33 -29.84
N GLN A 542 2.89 -20.48 -28.83
CA GLN A 542 2.80 -19.04 -29.02
C GLN A 542 4.15 -18.41 -29.40
N ASN A 543 5.24 -18.86 -28.76
CA ASN A 543 6.60 -18.42 -29.09
C ASN A 543 7.01 -18.83 -30.52
N ARG A 544 6.75 -20.08 -30.92
CA ARG A 544 6.99 -20.53 -32.31
C ARG A 544 6.22 -19.71 -33.34
N MET A 545 4.94 -19.41 -33.08
CA MET A 545 4.14 -18.56 -33.99
C MET A 545 4.68 -17.13 -34.08
N ARG A 546 5.26 -16.60 -33.00
CA ARG A 546 5.93 -15.30 -33.00
C ARG A 546 7.23 -15.31 -33.82
N GLU A 547 8.06 -16.34 -33.66
CA GLU A 547 9.27 -16.52 -34.48
C GLU A 547 8.95 -16.65 -35.97
N GLN A 548 7.88 -17.37 -36.32
CA GLN A 548 7.39 -17.44 -37.71
C GLN A 548 6.95 -16.06 -38.24
N LEU A 549 6.27 -15.25 -37.42
CA LEU A 549 5.88 -13.89 -37.80
C LEU A 549 7.10 -12.98 -38.00
N ASP A 550 8.06 -13.03 -37.08
CA ASP A 550 9.31 -12.24 -37.18
C ASP A 550 10.13 -12.66 -38.42
N HIS A 551 10.16 -13.96 -38.76
CA HIS A 551 10.81 -14.45 -39.99
C HIS A 551 10.10 -13.98 -41.27
N LEU A 552 8.76 -14.01 -41.30
CA LEU A 552 7.98 -13.47 -42.42
C LEU A 552 8.17 -11.96 -42.60
N LEU A 553 8.25 -11.20 -41.50
CA LEU A 553 8.57 -9.77 -41.52
C LEU A 553 9.99 -9.50 -42.02
N GLU A 554 10.95 -10.39 -41.73
CA GLU A 554 12.31 -10.28 -42.26
C GLU A 554 12.38 -10.58 -43.76
N LEU A 555 11.65 -11.60 -44.24
CA LEU A 555 11.52 -11.90 -45.67
C LEU A 555 10.89 -10.73 -46.44
N ALA A 556 9.78 -10.17 -45.94
CA ALA A 556 9.15 -8.98 -46.53
C ALA A 556 10.08 -7.76 -46.60
N ARG A 557 10.94 -7.56 -45.58
CA ARG A 557 11.99 -6.51 -45.59
C ARG A 557 13.12 -6.77 -46.59
N ARG A 558 13.38 -8.02 -46.97
CA ARG A 558 14.38 -8.38 -47.99
C ARG A 558 13.81 -8.25 -49.40
N GLU A 559 12.53 -8.56 -49.59
CA GLU A 559 11.84 -8.35 -50.87
C GLU A 559 11.60 -6.88 -51.18
N GLY A 560 11.18 -6.07 -50.20
CA GLY A 560 11.05 -4.60 -50.33
C GLY A 560 12.37 -3.82 -50.50
N LYS A 561 13.47 -4.50 -50.81
CA LYS A 561 14.81 -3.93 -51.12
C LYS A 561 15.33 -4.37 -52.51
N ARG A 562 14.53 -5.08 -53.29
CA ARG A 562 14.76 -5.35 -54.71
C ARG A 562 13.81 -4.51 -55.56
#